data_AF-A0A970RHU8-F1
#
_entry.id   AF-A0A970RHU8-F1
#
_cell.length_a   1.000
_cell.length_b   1.000
_cell.length_c   1.000
_cell.angle_alpha   90.00
_cell.angle_beta   90.00
_cell.angle_gamma   90.00
#
_symmetry.space_group_name_H-M   'P 1'
#
loop_
_entity.id
_entity.type
_entity.pdbx_description
1 polymer ?
#
loop_
_entity_poly.entity_id
_entity_poly.type
_entity_poly.pdbx_seq_one_letter_code
_entity_poly.pdbx_strand_id
1 'polypeptide(L)'
;MNRSVAVFLCMLWLGLTPPAASSAPKILTGGGAGEVMRTVPLSPAILSQTGRKVSLSGFYYGGSVPMIIDDISRTDYNMELPEGSFIPLEGPRPAGLKSGDRITVAGMLKQPDKTSPLKNSRAVLKISGPEGLRITTPRVLPPAKIKPRKPEILRRLEKFRPGDLIPGRKFAVLIAGGGGPENNHIRYWNDLLTMYTVLLGRGFAAADIFVYYADGAPPGDVEGKIDGTMPVNGVANRTNIQRCFRNIGNVSGDNDFIYILTNDHGGGFLEVRTGTLEPGLHKGRITTTGEPDDSISEAQYGLDLNGDGDRTDVMRADESLILWSGRYYDNDFASDLNQISRYGTMVIHVEQCFSGGFLDDLRAPRRIIFSAASGQRLSRAHTTSSANPQPVQPYNEIFYWFVTALLGETPDGDYAVDRNGAPWTSNADFDGNGKISVFEAFMFARRMNLKDGIPWYEDDGQPGCITVNVDTRNVPEGREGWFGSRTFF
;
A
#
# COMPACT_ATOMS: atom_id res chain seq x y z
N MET A 1 -51.17 -23.68 16.27
CA MET A 1 -52.35 -22.95 16.80
C MET A 1 -52.25 -21.52 16.28
N ASN A 2 -53.19 -20.90 15.56
CA ASN A 2 -54.49 -21.31 14.94
C ASN A 2 -54.51 -20.70 13.49
N ARG A 3 -55.27 -21.11 12.46
CA ARG A 3 -56.74 -21.35 12.30
C ARG A 3 -57.59 -20.11 12.66
N SER A 4 -58.53 -19.60 11.87
CA SER A 4 -58.99 -19.84 10.47
C SER A 4 -59.40 -18.44 9.89
N VAL A 5 -59.85 -18.22 8.64
CA VAL A 5 -61.19 -18.46 8.00
C VAL A 5 -61.07 -17.84 6.57
N ALA A 6 -61.62 -18.29 5.42
CA ALA A 6 -62.56 -19.34 4.99
C ALA A 6 -63.98 -18.88 4.52
N VAL A 7 -64.18 -18.84 3.19
CA VAL A 7 -65.45 -19.06 2.42
C VAL A 7 -66.52 -17.95 2.40
N PHE A 8 -66.91 -17.49 1.19
CA PHE A 8 -68.28 -17.70 0.63
C PHE A 8 -68.36 -17.52 -0.91
N LEU A 9 -69.52 -17.84 -1.49
CA LEU A 9 -69.79 -18.13 -2.91
C LEU A 9 -70.92 -17.22 -3.48
N CYS A 10 -71.12 -17.28 -4.82
CA CYS A 10 -72.28 -16.87 -5.66
C CYS A 10 -71.91 -15.86 -6.78
N MET A 11 -72.62 -15.70 -7.92
CA MET A 11 -73.56 -16.47 -8.79
C MET A 11 -74.44 -15.44 -9.53
N LEU A 12 -74.98 -15.78 -10.71
CA LEU A 12 -75.80 -14.95 -11.64
C LEU A 12 -75.05 -13.75 -12.29
N TRP A 13 -75.06 -13.46 -13.61
CA TRP A 13 -75.86 -13.85 -14.80
C TRP A 13 -77.18 -13.07 -15.01
N LEU A 14 -77.18 -12.08 -15.94
CA LEU A 14 -78.19 -11.83 -17.02
C LEU A 14 -78.02 -10.44 -17.70
N GLY A 15 -78.42 -10.30 -18.97
CA GLY A 15 -78.45 -9.03 -19.73
C GLY A 15 -78.77 -9.20 -21.23
N LEU A 16 -79.94 -8.74 -21.68
CA LEU A 16 -80.59 -9.08 -22.97
C LEU A 16 -81.31 -7.83 -23.57
N THR A 17 -81.54 -7.64 -24.87
CA THR A 17 -81.16 -8.36 -26.12
C THR A 17 -81.23 -7.40 -27.33
N PRO A 18 -80.41 -7.56 -28.39
CA PRO A 18 -80.43 -6.72 -29.59
C PRO A 18 -81.45 -7.16 -30.66
N PRO A 19 -81.94 -6.22 -31.49
CA PRO A 19 -82.08 -6.52 -32.92
C PRO A 19 -81.81 -5.32 -33.88
N ALA A 20 -81.86 -5.63 -35.19
CA ALA A 20 -82.17 -4.73 -36.32
C ALA A 20 -81.08 -3.76 -36.86
N ALA A 21 -80.89 -3.61 -38.19
CA ALA A 21 -81.42 -4.41 -39.31
C ALA A 21 -80.55 -4.35 -40.59
N SER A 22 -80.64 -5.41 -41.39
CA SER A 22 -80.38 -5.55 -42.84
C SER A 22 -79.52 -4.53 -43.60
N SER A 23 -78.48 -5.02 -44.29
CA SER A 23 -78.58 -5.17 -45.76
C SER A 23 -77.59 -6.21 -46.32
N ALA A 24 -77.99 -6.84 -47.42
CA ALA A 24 -77.19 -7.71 -48.28
C ALA A 24 -77.88 -7.72 -49.68
N PRO A 25 -77.24 -8.18 -50.78
CA PRO A 25 -75.87 -8.72 -50.88
C PRO A 25 -75.02 -8.01 -51.96
N LYS A 26 -73.74 -8.39 -52.06
CA LYS A 26 -73.09 -8.60 -53.37
C LYS A 26 -71.91 -9.57 -53.23
N ILE A 27 -71.99 -10.71 -53.91
CA ILE A 27 -70.85 -11.62 -54.06
C ILE A 27 -69.99 -11.08 -55.21
N LEU A 28 -68.69 -10.91 -54.95
CA LEU A 28 -67.66 -10.72 -55.97
C LEU A 28 -66.54 -11.71 -55.69
N THR A 29 -66.27 -12.59 -56.65
CA THR A 29 -65.21 -13.58 -56.63
C THR A 29 -63.89 -12.95 -57.10
N GLY A 30 -62.76 -13.19 -56.41
CA GLY A 30 -61.51 -12.54 -56.80
C GLY A 30 -60.26 -12.83 -55.97
N GLY A 31 -59.70 -14.04 -56.11
CA GLY A 31 -58.25 -14.30 -56.00
C GLY A 31 -57.56 -14.29 -54.63
N GLY A 32 -56.44 -15.03 -54.54
CA GLY A 32 -55.42 -14.79 -53.51
C GLY A 32 -55.46 -15.66 -52.24
N ALA A 33 -55.60 -16.98 -52.36
CA ALA A 33 -55.30 -17.88 -51.24
C ALA A 33 -53.77 -17.92 -51.00
N GLY A 34 -53.26 -17.04 -50.13
CA GLY A 34 -51.86 -17.04 -49.74
C GLY A 34 -51.51 -18.26 -48.88
N GLU A 35 -50.40 -18.95 -49.19
CA GLU A 35 -49.92 -20.08 -48.40
C GLU A 35 -49.65 -19.66 -46.94
N VAL A 36 -50.39 -20.26 -46.00
CA VAL A 36 -50.15 -20.07 -44.57
C VAL A 36 -48.89 -20.86 -44.17
N MET A 37 -47.73 -20.20 -44.31
CA MET A 37 -46.41 -20.76 -44.00
C MET A 37 -46.38 -21.35 -42.58
N ARG A 38 -46.43 -22.69 -42.50
CA ARG A 38 -46.54 -23.44 -41.24
C ARG A 38 -45.34 -23.16 -40.34
N THR A 39 -45.61 -22.73 -39.12
CA THR A 39 -44.57 -22.56 -38.10
C THR A 39 -44.13 -23.91 -37.56
N VAL A 40 -42.82 -24.11 -37.40
CA VAL A 40 -42.22 -25.35 -36.87
C VAL A 40 -41.33 -25.06 -35.64
N PRO A 41 -41.21 -26.00 -34.69
CA PRO A 41 -40.21 -25.90 -33.61
C PRO A 41 -38.79 -25.80 -34.18
N LEU A 42 -37.95 -24.97 -33.56
CA LEU A 42 -36.53 -24.99 -33.83
C LEU A 42 -35.95 -26.37 -33.47
N SER A 43 -35.17 -26.92 -34.39
CA SER A 43 -34.49 -28.21 -34.28
C SER A 43 -33.37 -28.27 -35.34
N PRO A 44 -32.34 -29.15 -35.18
CA PRO A 44 -31.22 -29.22 -36.13
C PRO A 44 -31.61 -29.48 -37.58
N ALA A 45 -32.76 -30.14 -37.81
CA ALA A 45 -33.33 -30.36 -39.14
C ALA A 45 -33.55 -29.06 -39.94
N ILE A 46 -33.72 -27.90 -39.28
CA ILE A 46 -33.97 -26.63 -39.97
C ILE A 46 -32.79 -26.15 -40.83
N LEU A 47 -31.56 -26.56 -40.49
CA LEU A 47 -30.34 -26.15 -41.21
C LEU A 47 -30.38 -26.62 -42.68
N SER A 48 -31.09 -27.71 -42.98
CA SER A 48 -31.35 -28.21 -44.34
C SER A 48 -32.20 -27.26 -45.20
N GLN A 49 -32.92 -26.31 -44.59
CA GLN A 49 -33.81 -25.36 -45.28
C GLN A 49 -33.12 -24.03 -45.60
N THR A 50 -31.80 -23.95 -45.48
CA THR A 50 -31.02 -22.75 -45.81
C THR A 50 -31.26 -22.31 -47.26
N GLY A 51 -31.47 -21.02 -47.47
CA GLY A 51 -31.93 -20.42 -48.72
C GLY A 51 -33.45 -20.23 -48.81
N ARG A 52 -34.25 -20.83 -47.91
CA ARG A 52 -35.72 -20.75 -47.94
C ARG A 52 -36.27 -19.71 -46.94
N LYS A 53 -37.52 -19.28 -47.18
CA LYS A 53 -38.32 -18.58 -46.17
C LYS A 53 -38.88 -19.61 -45.19
N VAL A 54 -38.76 -19.36 -43.90
CA VAL A 54 -39.17 -20.27 -42.82
C VAL A 54 -39.94 -19.51 -41.72
N SER A 55 -40.76 -20.22 -40.95
CA SER A 55 -41.34 -19.73 -39.70
C SER A 55 -40.98 -20.67 -38.56
N LEU A 56 -40.26 -20.17 -37.56
CA LEU A 56 -39.73 -20.95 -36.44
C LEU A 56 -40.42 -20.57 -35.13
N SER A 57 -40.55 -21.52 -34.21
CA SER A 57 -41.00 -21.28 -32.83
C SER A 57 -39.96 -21.79 -31.82
N GLY A 58 -39.74 -21.03 -30.75
CA GLY A 58 -38.70 -21.28 -29.75
C GLY A 58 -38.64 -20.12 -28.74
N PHE A 59 -37.51 -19.92 -28.08
CA PHE A 59 -37.27 -18.84 -27.13
C PHE A 59 -36.31 -17.80 -27.72
N TYR A 60 -36.56 -16.51 -27.49
CA TYR A 60 -35.59 -15.46 -27.83
C TYR A 60 -34.46 -15.41 -26.80
N TYR A 61 -33.23 -15.24 -27.25
CA TYR A 61 -32.10 -14.87 -26.40
C TYR A 61 -31.51 -13.55 -26.92
N GLY A 62 -31.46 -12.54 -26.05
CA GLY A 62 -31.00 -11.19 -26.34
C GLY A 62 -29.63 -10.84 -25.75
N GLY A 63 -28.72 -11.81 -25.64
CA GLY A 63 -27.32 -11.56 -25.30
C GLY A 63 -26.55 -10.89 -26.44
N SER A 64 -25.21 -10.90 -26.36
CA SER A 64 -24.31 -10.23 -27.32
C SER A 64 -24.55 -10.60 -28.79
N VAL A 65 -25.06 -11.80 -29.04
CA VAL A 65 -25.66 -12.20 -30.33
C VAL A 65 -27.15 -12.51 -30.09
N PRO A 66 -28.09 -11.73 -30.66
CA PRO A 66 -29.51 -12.04 -30.64
C PRO A 66 -29.80 -13.33 -31.42
N MET A 67 -30.55 -14.26 -30.85
CA MET A 67 -30.88 -15.54 -31.47
C MET A 67 -32.25 -16.08 -31.04
N ILE A 68 -32.76 -17.08 -31.77
CA ILE A 68 -33.80 -17.99 -31.30
C ILE A 68 -33.14 -19.31 -30.88
N ILE A 69 -33.59 -19.90 -29.77
CA ILE A 69 -33.09 -21.15 -29.17
C ILE A 69 -34.27 -22.13 -28.97
N ASP A 70 -34.04 -23.43 -29.07
CA ASP A 70 -35.04 -24.49 -28.83
C ASP A 70 -35.46 -24.57 -27.35
N ASP A 71 -34.48 -24.47 -26.44
CA ASP A 71 -34.62 -24.49 -24.99
C ASP A 71 -33.74 -23.37 -24.37
N ILE A 72 -34.36 -22.45 -23.64
CA ILE A 72 -33.66 -21.32 -23.01
C ILE A 72 -32.74 -21.74 -21.86
N SER A 73 -33.00 -22.89 -21.21
CA SER A 73 -32.20 -23.37 -20.08
C SER A 73 -30.76 -23.70 -20.48
N ARG A 74 -30.51 -23.96 -21.77
CA ARG A 74 -29.15 -24.10 -22.32
C ARG A 74 -28.25 -22.89 -22.03
N THR A 75 -28.83 -21.70 -21.86
CA THR A 75 -28.09 -20.46 -21.54
C THR A 75 -27.74 -20.31 -20.06
N ASP A 76 -28.25 -21.18 -19.19
CA ASP A 76 -27.91 -21.23 -17.76
C ASP A 76 -26.64 -22.09 -17.51
N TYR A 77 -26.16 -22.83 -18.51
CA TYR A 77 -24.95 -23.66 -18.44
C TYR A 77 -23.76 -23.01 -19.17
N ASN A 78 -22.56 -23.10 -18.59
CA ASN A 78 -21.32 -22.62 -19.22
C ASN A 78 -20.76 -23.65 -20.22
N MET A 79 -21.54 -23.95 -21.26
CA MET A 79 -21.25 -24.91 -22.33
C MET A 79 -21.56 -24.28 -23.69
N GLU A 80 -20.91 -24.76 -24.76
CA GLU A 80 -21.29 -24.36 -26.13
C GLU A 80 -22.70 -24.86 -26.47
N LEU A 81 -23.51 -23.99 -27.11
CA LEU A 81 -24.84 -24.36 -27.57
C LEU A 81 -24.73 -25.40 -28.71
N PRO A 82 -25.37 -26.58 -28.61
CA PRO A 82 -25.27 -27.61 -29.64
C PRO A 82 -25.68 -27.13 -31.04
N GLU A 83 -25.02 -27.62 -32.08
CA GLU A 83 -25.32 -27.24 -33.47
C GLU A 83 -26.79 -27.50 -33.83
N GLY A 84 -27.49 -26.45 -34.29
CA GLY A 84 -28.91 -26.52 -34.63
C GLY A 84 -29.90 -26.39 -33.45
N SER A 85 -29.42 -26.22 -32.21
CA SER A 85 -30.27 -25.81 -31.07
C SER A 85 -30.60 -24.31 -31.09
N PHE A 86 -29.83 -23.51 -31.84
CA PHE A 86 -30.00 -22.05 -31.96
C PHE A 86 -29.88 -21.58 -33.42
N ILE A 87 -30.46 -20.42 -33.74
CA ILE A 87 -30.25 -19.67 -34.99
C ILE A 87 -30.14 -18.16 -34.65
N PRO A 88 -29.03 -17.49 -34.96
CA PRO A 88 -28.91 -16.03 -34.82
C PRO A 88 -29.92 -15.26 -35.68
N LEU A 89 -30.39 -14.13 -35.16
CA LEU A 89 -31.40 -13.28 -35.81
C LEU A 89 -30.75 -12.01 -36.38
N GLU A 90 -30.81 -11.84 -37.70
CA GLU A 90 -30.40 -10.60 -38.37
C GLU A 90 -31.62 -9.74 -38.72
N GLY A 91 -31.72 -8.53 -38.17
CA GLY A 91 -32.73 -7.56 -38.57
C GLY A 91 -33.40 -6.78 -37.42
N PRO A 92 -34.44 -5.98 -37.75
CA PRO A 92 -35.25 -5.29 -36.76
C PRO A 92 -36.04 -6.28 -35.88
N ARG A 93 -36.36 -5.83 -34.66
CA ARG A 93 -37.07 -6.60 -33.63
C ARG A 93 -38.15 -5.72 -32.99
N PRO A 94 -39.29 -6.28 -32.55
CA PRO A 94 -40.33 -5.50 -31.87
C PRO A 94 -39.84 -4.97 -30.52
N ALA A 95 -40.42 -3.84 -30.09
CA ALA A 95 -40.15 -3.27 -28.78
C ALA A 95 -40.66 -4.19 -27.64
N GLY A 96 -39.98 -4.15 -26.49
CA GLY A 96 -40.38 -4.89 -25.29
C GLY A 96 -39.99 -6.38 -25.24
N LEU A 97 -39.37 -6.91 -26.29
CA LEU A 97 -38.85 -8.28 -26.40
C LEU A 97 -37.71 -8.57 -25.40
N LYS A 98 -37.76 -9.72 -24.70
CA LYS A 98 -36.87 -10.10 -23.58
C LYS A 98 -36.31 -11.51 -23.72
N SER A 99 -35.10 -11.74 -23.21
CA SER A 99 -34.48 -13.07 -23.16
C SER A 99 -35.34 -14.08 -22.39
N GLY A 100 -35.74 -15.15 -23.06
CA GLY A 100 -36.65 -16.20 -22.62
C GLY A 100 -38.13 -15.94 -22.92
N ASP A 101 -38.50 -14.87 -23.63
CA ASP A 101 -39.82 -14.79 -24.28
C ASP A 101 -39.95 -15.95 -25.27
N ARG A 102 -41.07 -16.68 -25.22
CA ARG A 102 -41.42 -17.63 -26.28
C ARG A 102 -41.94 -16.85 -27.48
N ILE A 103 -41.36 -17.12 -28.64
CA ILE A 103 -41.58 -16.36 -29.87
C ILE A 103 -41.91 -17.28 -31.05
N THR A 104 -42.53 -16.68 -32.06
CA THR A 104 -42.50 -17.16 -33.45
C THR A 104 -41.80 -16.12 -34.32
N VAL A 105 -40.93 -16.56 -35.22
CA VAL A 105 -40.15 -15.69 -36.09
C VAL A 105 -40.18 -16.20 -37.54
N ALA A 106 -40.55 -15.32 -38.45
CA ALA A 106 -40.62 -15.56 -39.89
C ALA A 106 -39.54 -14.74 -40.61
N GLY A 107 -38.75 -15.41 -41.45
CA GLY A 107 -37.63 -14.77 -42.14
C GLY A 107 -37.05 -15.65 -43.24
N MET A 108 -36.00 -15.16 -43.90
CA MET A 108 -35.23 -15.95 -44.86
C MET A 108 -34.01 -16.55 -44.16
N LEU A 109 -33.95 -17.87 -44.08
CA LEU A 109 -32.80 -18.58 -43.52
C LEU A 109 -31.66 -18.54 -44.54
N LYS A 110 -30.49 -18.03 -44.15
CA LYS A 110 -29.34 -17.84 -45.06
C LYS A 110 -28.05 -18.33 -44.42
N GLN A 111 -27.06 -18.68 -45.23
CA GLN A 111 -25.68 -18.67 -44.76
C GLN A 111 -25.28 -17.19 -44.50
N PRO A 112 -24.64 -16.86 -43.37
CA PRO A 112 -24.12 -15.52 -43.13
C PRO A 112 -22.99 -15.16 -44.11
N ASP A 113 -22.89 -13.88 -44.47
CA ASP A 113 -21.85 -13.39 -45.37
C ASP A 113 -20.44 -13.62 -44.79
N LYS A 114 -19.43 -13.83 -45.65
CA LYS A 114 -18.03 -14.11 -45.24
C LYS A 114 -17.40 -13.01 -44.37
N THR A 115 -17.94 -11.79 -44.44
CA THR A 115 -17.54 -10.62 -43.65
C THR A 115 -18.37 -10.42 -42.38
N SER A 116 -19.47 -11.17 -42.19
CA SER A 116 -20.32 -11.08 -41.00
C SER A 116 -19.57 -11.54 -39.75
N PRO A 117 -19.79 -10.94 -38.57
CA PRO A 117 -19.33 -11.51 -37.30
C PRO A 117 -19.94 -12.91 -37.04
N LEU A 118 -21.04 -13.25 -37.72
CA LEU A 118 -21.71 -14.54 -37.63
C LEU A 118 -21.23 -15.56 -38.66
N LYS A 119 -20.20 -15.28 -39.46
CA LYS A 119 -19.69 -16.14 -40.57
C LYS A 119 -19.40 -17.62 -40.21
N ASN A 120 -19.21 -17.93 -38.92
CA ASN A 120 -18.98 -19.30 -38.43
C ASN A 120 -20.29 -20.05 -38.10
N SER A 121 -21.43 -19.36 -37.99
CA SER A 121 -22.74 -19.99 -37.81
C SER A 121 -23.24 -20.58 -39.12
N ARG A 122 -23.74 -21.82 -39.10
CA ARG A 122 -24.25 -22.51 -40.31
C ARG A 122 -25.34 -21.72 -41.05
N ALA A 123 -26.21 -21.06 -40.30
CA ALA A 123 -27.26 -20.22 -40.82
C ALA A 123 -27.60 -19.08 -39.86
N VAL A 124 -28.16 -18.00 -40.43
CA VAL A 124 -28.77 -16.87 -39.74
C VAL A 124 -30.18 -16.69 -40.30
N LEU A 125 -31.13 -16.27 -39.47
CA LEU A 125 -32.50 -15.98 -39.91
C LEU A 125 -32.65 -14.47 -40.12
N LYS A 126 -32.75 -14.07 -41.39
CA LYS A 126 -32.87 -12.66 -41.77
C LYS A 126 -34.34 -12.23 -41.77
N ILE A 127 -34.66 -11.30 -40.87
CA ILE A 127 -35.99 -10.74 -40.65
C ILE A 127 -36.11 -9.42 -41.43
N SER A 128 -37.21 -9.21 -42.16
CA SER A 128 -37.41 -8.01 -43.00
C SER A 128 -37.93 -6.80 -42.22
N GLY A 129 -38.79 -7.03 -41.23
CA GLY A 129 -39.43 -6.00 -40.40
C GLY A 129 -39.80 -6.56 -39.02
N PRO A 130 -40.07 -5.71 -38.01
CA PRO A 130 -40.34 -6.17 -36.64
C PRO A 130 -41.60 -7.05 -36.53
N GLU A 131 -42.56 -6.92 -37.46
CA GLU A 131 -43.74 -7.79 -37.60
C GLU A 131 -43.39 -9.24 -37.94
N GLY A 132 -42.18 -9.49 -38.47
CA GLY A 132 -41.64 -10.82 -38.67
C GLY A 132 -41.32 -11.58 -37.38
N LEU A 133 -41.39 -10.95 -36.19
CA LEU A 133 -41.20 -11.62 -34.90
C LEU A 133 -42.37 -11.30 -33.96
N ARG A 134 -43.09 -12.35 -33.55
CA ARG A 134 -44.25 -12.25 -32.64
C ARG A 134 -43.97 -13.01 -31.34
N ILE A 135 -44.13 -12.32 -30.21
CA ILE A 135 -44.14 -12.96 -28.88
C ILE A 135 -45.43 -13.79 -28.76
N THR A 136 -45.29 -15.07 -28.42
CA THR A 136 -46.41 -16.00 -28.20
C THR A 136 -46.59 -16.35 -26.72
N THR A 137 -45.55 -16.23 -25.91
CA THR A 137 -45.66 -16.30 -24.44
C THR A 137 -44.56 -15.44 -23.81
N PRO A 138 -44.88 -14.28 -23.21
CA PRO A 138 -43.86 -13.41 -22.61
C PRO A 138 -43.26 -14.02 -21.34
N ARG A 139 -41.96 -13.83 -21.11
CA ARG A 139 -41.30 -14.20 -19.86
C ARG A 139 -41.73 -13.24 -18.75
N VAL A 140 -42.44 -13.77 -17.76
CA VAL A 140 -42.72 -13.07 -16.50
C VAL A 140 -41.44 -13.05 -15.67
N LEU A 141 -40.65 -12.00 -15.86
CA LEU A 141 -39.59 -11.64 -14.91
C LEU A 141 -40.21 -10.93 -13.70
N PRO A 142 -39.70 -11.14 -12.48
CA PRO A 142 -40.08 -10.31 -11.33
C PRO A 142 -39.71 -8.84 -11.62
N PRO A 143 -40.43 -7.86 -11.04
CA PRO A 143 -40.16 -6.45 -11.27
C PRO A 143 -38.72 -6.11 -10.89
N ALA A 144 -38.00 -5.44 -11.79
CA ALA A 144 -36.59 -5.10 -11.63
C ALA A 144 -36.40 -4.06 -10.52
N LYS A 145 -36.21 -4.54 -9.27
CA LYS A 145 -36.15 -3.71 -8.06
C LYS A 145 -34.98 -2.72 -8.01
N ILE A 146 -33.93 -2.92 -8.82
CA ILE A 146 -32.71 -2.11 -8.81
C ILE A 146 -32.23 -1.89 -10.25
N LYS A 147 -31.94 -0.63 -10.62
CA LYS A 147 -31.17 -0.32 -11.84
C LYS A 147 -29.77 -0.95 -11.72
N PRO A 148 -29.12 -1.41 -12.82
CA PRO A 148 -27.74 -1.86 -12.76
C PRO A 148 -26.83 -0.73 -12.23
N ARG A 149 -26.35 -0.88 -11.00
CA ARG A 149 -25.32 -0.03 -10.40
C ARG A 149 -23.95 -0.64 -10.70
N LYS A 150 -22.92 0.20 -10.83
CA LYS A 150 -21.54 -0.28 -10.85
C LYS A 150 -21.27 -1.10 -9.57
N PRO A 151 -20.72 -2.32 -9.66
CA PRO A 151 -20.40 -3.13 -8.49
C PRO A 151 -19.54 -2.34 -7.49
N GLU A 152 -19.89 -2.42 -6.21
CA GLU A 152 -19.23 -1.66 -5.14
C GLU A 152 -17.72 -1.88 -5.10
N ILE A 153 -17.25 -3.11 -5.40
CA ILE A 153 -15.82 -3.42 -5.52
C ILE A 153 -15.13 -2.60 -6.63
N LEU A 154 -15.77 -2.40 -7.78
CA LEU A 154 -15.20 -1.59 -8.86
C LEU A 154 -15.22 -0.10 -8.50
N ARG A 155 -16.25 0.37 -7.77
CA ARG A 155 -16.28 1.75 -7.23
C ARG A 155 -15.19 2.00 -6.20
N ARG A 156 -14.83 0.98 -5.40
CA ARG A 156 -13.71 1.02 -4.44
C ARG A 156 -12.34 0.96 -5.10
N LEU A 157 -12.24 0.40 -6.31
CA LEU A 157 -10.99 0.33 -7.08
C LEU A 157 -10.74 1.59 -7.92
N GLU A 158 -11.79 2.32 -8.34
CA GLU A 158 -11.67 3.59 -9.08
C GLU A 158 -10.89 4.70 -8.36
N LYS A 159 -10.68 4.58 -7.04
CA LYS A 159 -9.85 5.54 -6.28
C LYS A 159 -8.35 5.36 -6.52
N PHE A 160 -7.93 4.21 -7.07
CA PHE A 160 -6.53 3.91 -7.39
C PHE A 160 -6.28 4.15 -8.87
N ARG A 161 -5.33 5.02 -9.17
CA ARG A 161 -4.76 5.20 -10.53
C ARG A 161 -3.86 3.98 -10.83
N PRO A 162 -3.60 3.64 -12.11
CA PRO A 162 -2.70 2.52 -12.44
C PRO A 162 -1.28 2.63 -11.84
N GLY A 163 -0.78 3.84 -11.59
CA GLY A 163 0.49 4.06 -10.88
C GLY A 163 0.43 3.75 -9.38
N ASP A 164 -0.74 3.88 -8.75
CA ASP A 164 -0.97 3.59 -7.33
C ASP A 164 -1.02 2.07 -7.05
N LEU A 165 -0.85 1.25 -8.10
CA LEU A 165 -0.85 -0.22 -8.07
C LEU A 165 0.52 -0.82 -8.43
N ILE A 166 1.53 0.02 -8.72
CA ILE A 166 2.91 -0.42 -8.93
C ILE A 166 3.61 -0.46 -7.56
N PRO A 167 4.17 -1.61 -7.13
CA PRO A 167 4.97 -1.67 -5.92
C PRO A 167 6.13 -0.67 -5.97
N GLY A 168 6.26 0.16 -4.94
CA GLY A 168 7.35 1.12 -4.84
C GLY A 168 8.72 0.44 -4.76
N ARG A 169 9.74 1.15 -5.25
CA ARG A 169 11.14 0.77 -5.01
C ARG A 169 11.48 0.93 -3.54
N LYS A 170 12.48 0.18 -3.06
CA LYS A 170 13.03 0.32 -1.72
C LYS A 170 14.47 0.82 -1.81
N PHE A 171 14.70 2.06 -1.38
CA PHE A 171 16.03 2.69 -1.32
C PHE A 171 16.54 2.74 0.12
N ALA A 172 17.84 2.64 0.33
CA ALA A 172 18.44 2.94 1.63
C ALA A 172 19.72 3.76 1.53
N VAL A 173 19.99 4.58 2.54
CA VAL A 173 21.26 5.30 2.70
C VAL A 173 21.81 5.03 4.10
N LEU A 174 22.98 4.40 4.17
CA LEU A 174 23.63 3.95 5.39
C LEU A 174 24.92 4.77 5.59
N ILE A 175 25.03 5.53 6.68
CA ILE A 175 26.06 6.56 6.86
C ILE A 175 26.78 6.36 8.20
N ALA A 176 28.10 6.24 8.14
CA ALA A 176 29.00 6.17 9.29
C ALA A 176 30.16 7.15 9.09
N GLY A 177 30.24 8.18 9.93
CA GLY A 177 31.27 9.22 9.83
C GLY A 177 32.71 8.74 9.97
N GLY A 178 32.98 7.79 10.87
CA GLY A 178 34.33 7.42 11.33
C GLY A 178 35.04 8.49 12.18
N GLY A 179 34.84 9.78 11.89
CA GLY A 179 35.35 10.91 12.70
C GLY A 179 36.88 11.05 12.80
N GLY A 180 37.64 10.29 12.02
CA GLY A 180 39.10 10.19 12.07
C GLY A 180 39.60 8.78 12.44
N PRO A 181 40.83 8.38 12.09
CA PRO A 181 41.33 7.02 12.32
C PRO A 181 41.22 6.53 13.77
N GLU A 182 41.41 7.44 14.73
CA GLU A 182 41.35 7.19 16.17
C GLU A 182 39.92 7.16 16.75
N ASN A 183 38.93 7.65 16.00
CA ASN A 183 37.53 7.71 16.42
C ASN A 183 36.65 6.63 15.73
N ASN A 184 37.15 5.98 14.67
CA ASN A 184 36.37 5.06 13.84
C ASN A 184 36.23 3.67 14.49
N HIS A 185 35.33 3.57 15.47
CA HIS A 185 35.09 2.34 16.22
C HIS A 185 34.32 1.29 15.40
N ILE A 186 34.71 0.01 15.54
CA ILE A 186 34.20 -1.09 14.72
C ILE A 186 32.67 -1.27 14.77
N ARG A 187 32.02 -0.88 15.88
CA ARG A 187 30.56 -0.88 16.00
C ARG A 187 29.85 -0.12 14.88
N TYR A 188 30.44 0.96 14.37
CA TYR A 188 29.82 1.74 13.31
C TYR A 188 29.74 0.95 11.99
N TRP A 189 30.77 0.17 11.66
CA TRP A 189 30.75 -0.77 10.54
C TRP A 189 29.75 -1.91 10.77
N ASN A 190 29.77 -2.53 11.95
CA ASN A 190 28.92 -3.66 12.28
C ASN A 190 27.43 -3.30 12.24
N ASP A 191 27.02 -2.15 12.78
CA ASP A 191 25.65 -1.64 12.67
C ASP A 191 25.22 -1.55 11.18
N LEU A 192 26.03 -0.89 10.34
CA LEU A 192 25.70 -0.69 8.92
C LEU A 192 25.65 -2.03 8.16
N LEU A 193 26.57 -2.95 8.44
CA LEU A 193 26.63 -4.29 7.81
C LEU A 193 25.44 -5.16 8.22
N THR A 194 25.07 -5.15 9.50
CA THR A 194 23.87 -5.85 9.99
C THR A 194 22.61 -5.24 9.38
N MET A 195 22.46 -3.91 9.32
CA MET A 195 21.28 -3.30 8.70
C MET A 195 21.24 -3.50 7.19
N TYR A 196 22.37 -3.43 6.48
CA TYR A 196 22.48 -3.79 5.07
C TYR A 196 21.95 -5.21 4.82
N THR A 197 22.34 -6.17 5.66
CA THR A 197 21.90 -7.57 5.58
C THR A 197 20.41 -7.72 5.88
N VAL A 198 19.88 -7.04 6.90
CA VAL A 198 18.44 -6.97 7.19
C VAL A 198 17.67 -6.42 5.99
N LEU A 199 18.11 -5.30 5.39
CA LEU A 199 17.44 -4.66 4.27
C LEU A 199 17.39 -5.57 3.03
N LEU A 200 18.48 -6.28 2.71
CA LEU A 200 18.46 -7.33 1.67
C LEU A 200 17.43 -8.42 1.99
N GLY A 201 17.38 -8.91 3.23
CA GLY A 201 16.38 -9.88 3.69
C GLY A 201 14.94 -9.38 3.61
N ARG A 202 14.73 -8.06 3.71
CA ARG A 202 13.43 -7.38 3.51
C ARG A 202 13.19 -6.94 2.05
N GLY A 203 14.01 -7.40 1.10
CA GLY A 203 13.78 -7.20 -0.34
C GLY A 203 14.16 -5.82 -0.87
N PHE A 204 15.07 -5.09 -0.20
CA PHE A 204 15.76 -3.97 -0.82
C PHE A 204 16.75 -4.50 -1.86
N ALA A 205 16.88 -3.83 -3.01
CA ALA A 205 17.86 -4.22 -4.02
C ALA A 205 19.25 -3.68 -3.62
N ALA A 206 20.29 -4.50 -3.68
CA ALA A 206 21.66 -4.10 -3.33
C ALA A 206 22.17 -2.87 -4.11
N ALA A 207 21.65 -2.63 -5.33
CA ALA A 207 21.98 -1.46 -6.15
C ALA A 207 21.27 -0.16 -5.71
N ASP A 208 20.25 -0.26 -4.86
CA ASP A 208 19.46 0.84 -4.30
C ASP A 208 19.77 1.07 -2.79
N ILE A 209 20.76 0.35 -2.24
CA ILE A 209 21.33 0.60 -0.91
C ILE A 209 22.68 1.31 -1.09
N PHE A 210 22.81 2.53 -0.54
CA PHE A 210 24.00 3.37 -0.68
C PHE A 210 24.71 3.54 0.66
N VAL A 211 25.97 3.10 0.75
CA VAL A 211 26.76 3.09 1.97
C VAL A 211 27.86 4.16 1.89
N TYR A 212 27.92 5.04 2.88
CA TYR A 212 28.96 6.05 3.04
C TYR A 212 29.65 5.85 4.40
N TYR A 213 30.85 5.28 4.38
CA TYR A 213 31.58 4.85 5.57
C TYR A 213 32.98 5.48 5.58
N ALA A 214 33.32 6.21 6.64
CA ALA A 214 34.65 6.71 6.97
C ALA A 214 35.43 7.26 5.74
N ASP A 215 36.65 6.78 5.52
CA ASP A 215 37.55 7.12 4.40
C ASP A 215 37.11 6.56 3.04
N GLY A 216 36.00 5.82 2.98
CA GLY A 216 35.49 5.15 1.79
C GLY A 216 35.99 3.71 1.62
N ALA A 217 36.76 3.17 2.57
CA ALA A 217 37.21 1.77 2.56
C ALA A 217 36.55 0.96 3.69
N PRO A 218 36.27 -0.35 3.49
CA PRO A 218 35.88 -1.22 4.59
C PRO A 218 37.04 -1.39 5.59
N PRO A 219 36.77 -1.58 6.89
CA PRO A 219 37.82 -1.89 7.86
C PRO A 219 38.49 -3.22 7.51
N GLY A 220 39.77 -3.35 7.89
CA GLY A 220 40.53 -4.59 7.79
C GLY A 220 39.94 -5.73 8.64
N ASP A 221 40.67 -6.84 8.75
CA ASP A 221 40.35 -7.83 9.77
C ASP A 221 40.84 -7.31 11.14
N VAL A 222 39.92 -7.03 12.05
CA VAL A 222 40.17 -6.31 13.31
C VAL A 222 39.25 -6.79 14.42
N GLU A 223 39.70 -6.61 15.66
CA GLU A 223 38.99 -7.03 16.86
C GLU A 223 37.55 -6.48 16.93
N GLY A 224 36.60 -7.37 17.23
CA GLY A 224 35.16 -7.07 17.32
C GLY A 224 34.44 -6.82 16.00
N LYS A 225 35.07 -7.03 14.84
CA LYS A 225 34.40 -7.02 13.54
C LYS A 225 33.54 -8.27 13.34
N ILE A 226 32.32 -8.12 12.84
CA ILE A 226 31.47 -9.26 12.46
C ILE A 226 31.81 -9.78 11.06
N ASP A 227 31.58 -11.09 10.86
CA ASP A 227 31.74 -11.74 9.55
C ASP A 227 30.79 -11.14 8.50
N GLY A 228 31.33 -10.85 7.32
CA GLY A 228 30.57 -10.37 6.18
C GLY A 228 31.20 -9.18 5.47
N THR A 229 30.48 -8.65 4.48
CA THR A 229 30.88 -7.44 3.74
C THR A 229 29.67 -6.77 3.11
N MET A 230 29.75 -5.46 2.94
CA MET A 230 28.81 -4.63 2.20
C MET A 230 29.58 -3.74 1.22
N PRO A 231 28.97 -3.30 0.10
CA PRO A 231 29.55 -2.25 -0.74
C PRO A 231 29.84 -0.99 0.06
N VAL A 232 30.85 -0.21 -0.33
CA VAL A 232 31.03 1.18 0.14
C VAL A 232 31.01 2.08 -1.10
N ASN A 233 30.05 2.99 -1.16
CA ASN A 233 29.83 3.88 -2.31
C ASN A 233 30.69 5.15 -2.24
N GLY A 234 31.40 5.38 -1.13
CA GLY A 234 32.50 6.34 -1.01
C GLY A 234 32.68 6.88 0.41
N VAL A 235 33.62 7.83 0.52
CA VAL A 235 33.93 8.59 1.74
C VAL A 235 32.66 9.17 2.38
N ALA A 236 32.54 9.05 3.71
CA ALA A 236 31.51 9.72 4.49
C ALA A 236 31.79 11.23 4.60
N ASN A 237 31.35 11.98 3.58
CA ASN A 237 31.39 13.44 3.54
C ASN A 237 30.09 14.02 2.95
N ARG A 238 29.77 15.28 3.29
CA ARG A 238 28.54 15.96 2.85
C ARG A 238 28.36 15.94 1.33
N THR A 239 29.41 16.21 0.57
CA THR A 239 29.36 16.23 -0.91
C THR A 239 28.90 14.91 -1.53
N ASN A 240 29.29 13.78 -0.93
CA ASN A 240 28.87 12.46 -1.39
C ASN A 240 27.42 12.13 -0.96
N ILE A 241 27.06 12.44 0.28
CA ILE A 241 25.72 12.18 0.83
C ILE A 241 24.66 13.05 0.14
N GLN A 242 24.92 14.35 -0.02
CA GLN A 242 24.05 15.27 -0.79
C GLN A 242 23.88 14.81 -2.25
N ARG A 243 24.94 14.27 -2.87
CA ARG A 243 24.83 13.69 -4.22
C ARG A 243 23.93 12.45 -4.22
N CYS A 244 23.98 11.62 -3.18
CA CYS A 244 23.07 10.48 -3.01
C CYS A 244 21.60 10.94 -2.88
N PHE A 245 21.30 11.84 -1.95
CA PHE A 245 19.94 12.34 -1.73
C PHE A 245 19.35 12.96 -3.00
N ARG A 246 20.11 13.81 -3.71
CA ARG A 246 19.69 14.34 -5.02
C ARG A 246 19.45 13.25 -6.07
N ASN A 247 20.31 12.24 -6.13
CA ASN A 247 20.17 11.14 -7.08
C ASN A 247 18.89 10.31 -6.79
N ILE A 248 18.56 10.05 -5.52
CA ILE A 248 17.32 9.39 -5.11
C ILE A 248 16.11 10.27 -5.43
N GLY A 249 16.15 11.57 -5.11
CA GLY A 249 15.06 12.52 -5.40
C GLY A 249 14.73 12.64 -6.89
N ASN A 250 15.73 12.47 -7.77
CA ASN A 250 15.53 12.44 -9.22
C ASN A 250 14.76 11.22 -9.73
N VAL A 251 14.80 10.08 -9.02
CA VAL A 251 14.27 8.78 -9.52
C VAL A 251 13.13 8.18 -8.68
N SER A 252 12.91 8.69 -7.46
CA SER A 252 11.89 8.19 -6.52
C SER A 252 10.48 8.66 -6.87
N GLY A 253 9.47 7.87 -6.51
CA GLY A 253 8.05 8.09 -6.75
C GLY A 253 7.18 7.96 -5.50
N ASP A 254 5.90 8.30 -5.63
CA ASP A 254 4.97 8.49 -4.50
C ASP A 254 4.63 7.22 -3.69
N ASN A 255 5.08 6.04 -4.16
CA ASN A 255 4.89 4.74 -3.50
C ASN A 255 6.18 4.20 -2.83
N ASP A 256 7.35 4.84 -3.06
CA ASP A 256 8.65 4.25 -2.73
C ASP A 256 8.95 4.26 -1.23
N PHE A 257 9.63 3.23 -0.74
CA PHE A 257 10.11 3.16 0.64
C PHE A 257 11.56 3.63 0.70
N ILE A 258 11.89 4.50 1.66
CA ILE A 258 13.26 4.99 1.87
C ILE A 258 13.68 4.76 3.31
N TYR A 259 14.85 4.15 3.53
CA TYR A 259 15.45 4.01 4.86
C TYR A 259 16.76 4.80 4.95
N ILE A 260 16.90 5.64 5.97
CA ILE A 260 18.13 6.38 6.27
C ILE A 260 18.64 5.92 7.63
N LEU A 261 19.92 5.55 7.71
CA LEU A 261 20.63 5.31 8.98
C LEU A 261 21.85 6.21 9.03
N THR A 262 21.99 6.99 10.09
CA THR A 262 23.25 7.64 10.46
C THR A 262 23.73 7.09 11.80
N ASN A 263 25.00 6.70 11.86
CA ASN A 263 25.73 6.45 13.11
C ASN A 263 27.12 7.11 13.01
N ASP A 264 28.02 6.77 13.94
CA ASP A 264 29.26 7.47 14.31
C ASP A 264 29.06 8.38 15.54
N HIS A 265 29.95 9.36 15.73
CA HIS A 265 29.91 10.31 16.81
C HIS A 265 28.99 11.48 16.44
N GLY A 266 28.51 12.20 17.44
CA GLY A 266 27.72 13.41 17.26
C GLY A 266 28.26 14.57 18.07
N GLY A 267 27.77 15.77 17.77
CA GLY A 267 28.03 16.97 18.54
C GLY A 267 26.77 17.80 18.75
N GLY A 268 26.67 18.48 19.88
CA GLY A 268 25.50 19.21 20.35
C GLY A 268 25.74 19.78 21.74
N PHE A 269 24.69 20.20 22.44
CA PHE A 269 24.81 20.67 23.83
C PHE A 269 24.59 19.57 24.87
N LEU A 270 25.51 19.41 25.83
CA LEU A 270 25.36 18.50 26.96
C LEU A 270 24.87 19.25 28.19
N GLU A 271 23.68 18.92 28.71
CA GLU A 271 23.17 19.53 29.95
C GLU A 271 23.74 18.92 31.23
N VAL A 272 23.98 17.59 31.21
CA VAL A 272 24.24 16.81 32.40
C VAL A 272 25.62 16.19 32.31
N ARG A 273 26.47 16.48 33.30
CA ARG A 273 27.81 15.92 33.42
C ARG A 273 27.78 14.41 33.22
N THR A 274 28.48 13.93 32.19
CA THR A 274 28.52 12.51 31.81
C THR A 274 29.95 12.00 31.93
N GLY A 275 30.26 11.37 33.07
CA GLY A 275 31.61 10.93 33.40
C GLY A 275 32.57 12.10 33.61
N THR A 276 33.52 12.26 32.69
CA THR A 276 34.49 13.37 32.64
C THR A 276 34.08 14.53 31.75
N LEU A 277 32.98 14.40 30.99
CA LEU A 277 32.43 15.49 30.18
C LEU A 277 31.52 16.35 31.05
N GLU A 278 31.93 17.59 31.30
CA GLU A 278 31.10 18.62 31.95
C GLU A 278 30.02 19.15 30.99
N PRO A 279 28.95 19.80 31.50
CA PRO A 279 27.96 20.47 30.67
C PRO A 279 28.57 21.54 29.75
N GLY A 280 27.99 21.76 28.58
CA GLY A 280 28.46 22.70 27.57
C GLY A 280 28.33 22.20 26.14
N LEU A 281 28.80 23.00 25.18
CA LEU A 281 28.78 22.64 23.75
C LEU A 281 29.91 21.65 23.41
N HIS A 282 29.55 20.43 23.02
CA HIS A 282 30.49 19.40 22.57
C HIS A 282 30.35 19.19 21.07
N LYS A 283 31.24 19.78 20.27
CA LYS A 283 31.33 19.61 18.80
C LYS A 283 30.10 20.05 17.97
N GLY A 284 29.00 20.56 18.54
CA GLY A 284 27.97 21.30 17.80
C GLY A 284 28.44 22.69 17.35
N ARG A 285 27.50 23.61 17.07
CA ARG A 285 27.76 25.07 16.93
C ARG A 285 26.67 25.86 17.66
N ILE A 286 26.99 27.01 18.26
CA ILE A 286 25.97 27.93 18.79
C ILE A 286 25.24 28.60 17.62
N THR A 287 23.94 28.79 17.79
CA THR A 287 23.05 29.42 16.81
C THR A 287 22.05 30.37 17.49
N THR A 288 21.49 31.30 16.71
CA THR A 288 20.41 32.20 17.14
C THR A 288 19.06 31.82 16.51
N THR A 289 19.04 30.82 15.64
CA THR A 289 17.85 30.29 14.94
C THR A 289 17.63 28.83 15.29
N GLY A 290 16.40 28.45 15.60
CA GLY A 290 15.96 27.10 16.00
C GLY A 290 14.65 27.22 16.78
N GLU A 291 14.09 26.11 17.26
CA GLU A 291 12.79 26.11 17.93
C GLU A 291 12.89 26.58 19.39
N PRO A 292 11.78 26.90 20.09
CA PRO A 292 11.81 27.30 21.50
C PRO A 292 12.40 26.24 22.45
N ASP A 293 12.24 24.96 22.12
CA ASP A 293 12.55 23.84 23.00
C ASP A 293 14.06 23.50 23.03
N ASP A 294 14.83 23.99 22.05
CA ASP A 294 16.30 23.89 21.96
C ASP A 294 17.04 24.96 22.80
N SER A 295 16.32 25.68 23.65
CA SER A 295 16.84 26.86 24.35
C SER A 295 17.77 26.53 25.53
N ILE A 296 18.97 27.10 25.49
CA ILE A 296 20.06 26.89 26.45
C ILE A 296 20.32 28.19 27.18
N SER A 297 19.95 28.28 28.46
CA SER A 297 20.27 29.46 29.28
C SER A 297 21.71 29.40 29.79
N GLU A 298 22.52 30.40 29.44
CA GLU A 298 23.88 30.57 29.93
C GLU A 298 23.94 30.64 31.47
N ALA A 299 23.00 31.37 32.06
CA ALA A 299 22.89 31.55 33.51
C ALA A 299 22.62 30.24 34.27
N GLN A 300 21.95 29.26 33.63
CA GLN A 300 21.67 27.95 34.20
C GLN A 300 22.93 27.07 34.32
N TYR A 301 23.85 27.18 33.36
CA TYR A 301 25.09 26.39 33.34
C TYR A 301 26.31 27.17 33.83
N GLY A 302 26.18 28.48 34.01
CA GLY A 302 27.29 29.37 34.36
C GLY A 302 28.34 29.47 33.25
N LEU A 303 27.93 29.32 31.99
CA LEU A 303 28.78 29.35 30.80
C LEU A 303 28.63 30.66 30.04
N ASP A 304 29.69 31.06 29.35
CA ASP A 304 29.69 32.07 28.30
C ASP A 304 29.77 31.26 26.99
N LEU A 305 28.68 31.20 26.23
CA LEU A 305 28.53 30.36 25.03
C LEU A 305 28.70 31.18 23.76
N ASN A 306 28.27 32.45 23.77
CA ASN A 306 28.36 33.35 22.63
C ASN A 306 29.74 34.03 22.48
N GLY A 307 30.52 34.14 23.56
CA GLY A 307 31.84 34.77 23.61
C GLY A 307 31.86 36.28 23.84
N ASP A 308 30.75 36.89 24.31
CA ASP A 308 30.64 38.35 24.53
C ASP A 308 31.14 38.82 25.90
N GLY A 309 31.24 37.91 26.87
CA GLY A 309 31.77 38.15 28.21
C GLY A 309 30.75 38.32 29.33
N ASP A 310 29.44 38.24 29.06
CA ASP A 310 28.42 37.97 30.09
C ASP A 310 27.98 36.49 30.09
N ARG A 311 26.91 36.14 30.83
CA ARG A 311 26.40 34.77 31.05
C ARG A 311 24.89 34.76 31.30
N THR A 312 24.15 35.70 30.70
CA THR A 312 22.72 35.91 30.95
C THR A 312 21.84 35.59 29.75
N ASP A 313 22.45 35.22 28.64
CA ASP A 313 21.75 35.00 27.37
C ASP A 313 21.01 33.65 27.33
N VAL A 314 20.13 33.52 26.34
CA VAL A 314 19.45 32.27 25.99
C VAL A 314 19.81 31.91 24.56
N MET A 315 20.77 30.99 24.44
CA MET A 315 21.34 30.50 23.19
C MET A 315 20.58 29.27 22.67
N ARG A 316 20.98 28.79 21.50
CA ARG A 316 20.66 27.46 20.96
C ARG A 316 21.93 26.80 20.45
N ALA A 317 21.88 25.49 20.24
CA ALA A 317 22.89 24.76 19.48
C ALA A 317 22.25 24.20 18.21
N ASP A 318 23.01 24.18 17.11
CA ASP A 318 22.75 23.23 16.03
C ASP A 318 23.58 21.96 16.33
N GLU A 319 22.90 20.83 16.31
CA GLU A 319 23.45 19.50 16.45
C GLU A 319 24.19 19.07 15.17
N SER A 320 25.03 18.05 15.28
CA SER A 320 25.82 17.56 14.16
C SER A 320 26.13 16.07 14.18
N LEU A 321 26.05 15.47 13.00
CA LEU A 321 26.64 14.20 12.65
C LEU A 321 28.11 14.45 12.33
N ILE A 322 29.02 13.73 13.00
CA ILE A 322 30.44 13.80 12.66
C ILE A 322 30.68 13.00 11.38
N LEU A 323 31.56 13.51 10.53
CA LEU A 323 31.91 12.92 9.25
C LEU A 323 33.42 12.69 9.18
N TRP A 324 33.88 11.92 8.19
CA TRP A 324 35.31 11.70 7.96
C TRP A 324 36.06 12.98 7.59
N SER A 325 35.31 13.97 7.10
CA SER A 325 35.83 15.29 6.75
C SER A 325 34.80 16.35 7.12
N GLY A 326 34.95 16.90 8.33
CA GLY A 326 34.08 17.94 8.87
C GLY A 326 32.89 17.40 9.65
N ARG A 327 31.77 18.14 9.58
CA ARG A 327 30.50 17.85 10.27
C ARG A 327 29.35 18.06 9.29
N TYR A 328 28.26 17.33 9.49
CA TYR A 328 26.97 17.61 8.90
C TYR A 328 26.09 18.16 10.03
N TYR A 329 25.68 19.42 9.95
CA TYR A 329 24.69 19.94 10.89
C TYR A 329 23.29 19.44 10.51
N ASP A 330 22.42 19.32 11.50
CA ASP A 330 20.98 19.03 11.39
C ASP A 330 20.27 19.74 10.22
N ASN A 331 20.20 21.07 10.21
CA ASN A 331 19.51 21.86 9.20
C ASN A 331 20.14 21.72 7.80
N ASP A 332 21.47 21.63 7.75
CA ASP A 332 22.23 21.32 6.55
C ASP A 332 21.85 19.93 5.98
N PHE A 333 21.71 18.93 6.84
CA PHE A 333 21.35 17.55 6.50
C PHE A 333 19.89 17.44 6.08
N ALA A 334 18.97 18.08 6.82
CA ALA A 334 17.55 18.12 6.51
C ALA A 334 17.28 18.86 5.19
N SER A 335 17.90 20.02 4.97
CA SER A 335 17.86 20.73 3.68
C SER A 335 18.31 19.85 2.51
N ASP A 336 19.40 19.11 2.69
CA ASP A 336 19.92 18.22 1.64
C ASP A 336 19.08 16.94 1.45
N LEU A 337 18.47 16.41 2.52
CA LEU A 337 17.52 15.28 2.45
C LEU A 337 16.18 15.68 1.82
N ASN A 338 15.72 16.91 2.06
CA ASN A 338 14.48 17.47 1.51
C ASN A 338 14.51 17.65 -0.02
N GLN A 339 15.66 17.42 -0.67
CA GLN A 339 15.75 17.24 -2.13
C GLN A 339 14.99 15.97 -2.59
N ILE A 340 14.78 14.98 -1.71
CA ILE A 340 13.92 13.82 -1.94
C ILE A 340 12.46 14.20 -1.64
N SER A 341 11.75 14.68 -2.67
CA SER A 341 10.37 15.20 -2.54
C SER A 341 9.26 14.18 -2.81
N ARG A 342 9.58 12.97 -3.29
CA ARG A 342 8.61 11.89 -3.55
C ARG A 342 9.04 10.59 -2.89
N TYR A 343 8.16 10.03 -2.09
CA TYR A 343 8.25 8.72 -1.44
C TYR A 343 6.85 8.35 -0.95
N GLY A 344 6.59 7.07 -0.70
CA GLY A 344 5.42 6.58 0.03
C GLY A 344 5.64 6.62 1.54
N THR A 345 6.82 6.16 1.98
CA THR A 345 7.27 6.16 3.38
C THR A 345 8.78 6.44 3.42
N MET A 346 9.21 7.24 4.39
CA MET A 346 10.63 7.42 4.70
C MET A 346 10.85 7.14 6.19
N VAL A 347 11.80 6.26 6.52
CA VAL A 347 12.18 5.91 7.90
C VAL A 347 13.61 6.37 8.13
N ILE A 348 13.85 7.13 9.20
CA ILE A 348 15.13 7.77 9.50
C ILE A 348 15.55 7.39 10.91
N HIS A 349 16.73 6.79 11.03
CA HIS A 349 17.32 6.35 12.27
C HIS A 349 18.65 7.08 12.51
N VAL A 350 18.79 7.75 13.65
CA VAL A 350 19.94 8.59 14.00
C VAL A 350 20.57 8.12 15.33
N GLU A 351 21.72 7.46 15.25
CA GLU A 351 22.39 6.76 16.38
C GLU A 351 23.44 7.62 17.12
N GLN A 352 23.88 8.73 16.54
CA GLN A 352 24.95 9.56 17.10
C GLN A 352 24.58 10.19 18.46
N CYS A 353 25.58 10.72 19.17
CA CYS A 353 25.30 11.58 20.33
C CYS A 353 24.49 12.80 19.92
N PHE A 354 23.62 13.30 20.80
CA PHE A 354 22.74 14.44 20.55
C PHE A 354 21.75 14.21 19.39
N SER A 355 21.55 12.96 18.95
CA SER A 355 20.73 12.60 17.78
C SER A 355 19.27 13.03 17.84
N GLY A 356 18.75 13.44 18.99
CA GLY A 356 17.39 13.93 19.15
C GLY A 356 17.15 15.30 18.51
N GLY A 357 18.15 16.20 18.49
CA GLY A 357 17.99 17.55 17.90
C GLY A 357 17.68 17.51 16.39
N PHE A 358 18.17 16.47 15.71
CA PHE A 358 17.85 16.21 14.30
C PHE A 358 16.35 16.00 14.02
N LEU A 359 15.52 15.60 15.00
CA LEU A 359 14.13 15.21 14.72
C LEU A 359 13.29 16.38 14.20
N ASP A 360 13.47 17.56 14.78
CA ASP A 360 12.64 18.73 14.53
C ASP A 360 12.87 19.27 13.11
N ASP A 361 14.14 19.43 12.71
CA ASP A 361 14.56 19.75 11.33
C ASP A 361 14.12 18.68 10.30
N LEU A 362 14.09 17.41 10.72
CA LEU A 362 13.72 16.29 9.85
C LEU A 362 12.20 16.11 9.68
N ARG A 363 11.34 16.77 10.45
CA ARG A 363 9.87 16.62 10.35
C ARG A 363 9.36 16.85 8.93
N ALA A 364 8.69 15.85 8.37
CA ALA A 364 7.88 16.00 7.15
C ALA A 364 6.80 14.92 7.07
N PRO A 365 5.69 15.14 6.33
CA PRO A 365 4.65 14.13 6.15
C PRO A 365 5.20 12.81 5.61
N ARG A 366 4.74 11.70 6.19
CA ARG A 366 5.15 10.32 5.86
C ARG A 366 6.63 10.01 6.16
N ARG A 367 7.24 10.74 7.09
CA ARG A 367 8.47 10.33 7.78
C ARG A 367 8.16 9.60 9.08
N ILE A 368 9.05 8.69 9.46
CA ILE A 368 9.23 8.16 10.81
C ILE A 368 10.67 8.46 11.18
N ILE A 369 10.91 9.08 12.32
CA ILE A 369 12.22 9.58 12.74
C ILE A 369 12.43 9.11 14.18
N PHE A 370 13.58 8.53 14.49
CA PHE A 370 13.89 8.11 15.85
C PHE A 370 15.38 8.13 16.14
N SER A 371 15.72 8.42 17.39
CA SER A 371 17.09 8.69 17.83
C SER A 371 17.56 7.76 18.94
N ALA A 372 18.87 7.54 19.02
CA ALA A 372 19.48 6.81 20.13
C ALA A 372 19.54 7.62 21.44
N ALA A 373 19.48 8.95 21.33
CA ALA A 373 19.46 9.88 22.45
C ALA A 373 18.66 11.15 22.13
N SER A 374 18.29 11.89 23.16
CA SER A 374 17.74 13.25 23.09
C SER A 374 18.76 14.24 22.52
N GLY A 375 18.31 15.43 22.07
CA GLY A 375 19.21 16.50 21.58
C GLY A 375 20.26 16.94 22.62
N GLN A 376 19.95 16.72 23.90
CA GLN A 376 20.76 17.17 25.04
C GLN A 376 21.65 16.08 25.68
N ARG A 377 21.73 14.87 25.09
CA ARG A 377 22.40 13.70 25.69
C ARG A 377 23.26 12.89 24.73
N LEU A 378 24.21 12.16 25.31
CA LEU A 378 25.08 11.25 24.59
C LEU A 378 24.38 9.89 24.36
N SER A 379 24.52 9.33 23.15
CA SER A 379 24.20 7.93 22.89
C SER A 379 25.30 7.02 23.48
N ARG A 380 25.21 5.71 23.25
CA ARG A 380 26.01 4.69 23.93
C ARG A 380 26.33 3.53 23.01
N ALA A 381 27.56 3.02 23.12
CA ALA A 381 27.90 1.70 22.60
C ALA A 381 27.16 0.60 23.39
N HIS A 382 26.84 -0.50 22.72
CA HIS A 382 26.27 -1.68 23.38
C HIS A 382 27.30 -2.36 24.28
N THR A 383 26.84 -3.01 25.35
CA THR A 383 27.71 -3.70 26.32
C THR A 383 27.30 -5.16 26.36
N THR A 384 28.13 -6.02 25.78
CA THR A 384 27.86 -7.47 25.68
C THR A 384 27.74 -8.10 27.06
N SER A 385 27.06 -9.24 27.15
CA SER A 385 26.85 -9.91 28.43
C SER A 385 28.16 -10.37 29.06
N SER A 386 28.13 -10.60 30.37
CA SER A 386 29.23 -11.28 31.09
C SER A 386 29.34 -12.78 30.75
N ALA A 387 28.40 -13.33 29.96
CA ALA A 387 28.44 -14.71 29.47
C ALA A 387 29.13 -14.82 28.09
N ASN A 388 29.03 -13.78 27.26
CA ASN A 388 29.74 -13.64 25.99
C ASN A 388 30.56 -12.33 25.94
N PRO A 389 31.59 -12.17 26.81
CA PRO A 389 32.33 -10.91 26.92
C PRO A 389 33.19 -10.66 25.68
N GLN A 390 32.86 -9.60 24.92
CA GLN A 390 33.66 -9.15 23.79
C GLN A 390 34.74 -8.13 24.23
N PRO A 391 35.94 -8.15 23.62
CA PRO A 391 37.05 -7.27 24.00
C PRO A 391 36.79 -5.78 23.66
N VAL A 392 35.95 -5.52 22.64
CA VAL A 392 35.47 -4.20 22.26
C VAL A 392 33.94 -4.23 22.09
N GLN A 393 33.28 -3.08 22.18
CA GLN A 393 31.82 -3.00 22.01
C GLN A 393 31.45 -3.16 20.53
N PRO A 394 30.65 -4.19 20.14
CA PRO A 394 30.45 -4.55 18.74
C PRO A 394 29.31 -3.80 18.04
N TYR A 395 28.43 -3.09 18.76
CA TYR A 395 27.26 -2.38 18.19
C TYR A 395 26.99 -1.07 18.97
N ASN A 396 26.11 -0.20 18.47
CA ASN A 396 25.50 0.85 19.30
C ASN A 396 24.23 0.34 20.02
N GLU A 397 23.90 0.92 21.18
CA GLU A 397 22.92 0.37 22.13
C GLU A 397 21.50 0.32 21.59
N ILE A 398 21.00 1.39 20.96
CA ILE A 398 19.63 1.41 20.44
C ILE A 398 19.53 0.59 19.16
N PHE A 399 20.54 0.68 18.28
CA PHE A 399 20.66 -0.13 17.08
C PHE A 399 20.57 -1.61 17.40
N TYR A 400 21.38 -2.09 18.35
CA TYR A 400 21.42 -3.49 18.79
C TYR A 400 20.04 -4.02 19.15
N TRP A 401 19.32 -3.30 20.01
CA TRP A 401 17.98 -3.72 20.43
C TRP A 401 16.92 -3.53 19.33
N PHE A 402 17.05 -2.51 18.48
CA PHE A 402 16.17 -2.28 17.34
C PHE A 402 16.24 -3.42 16.32
N VAL A 403 17.45 -3.86 15.94
CA VAL A 403 17.60 -5.03 15.06
C VAL A 403 17.26 -6.34 15.76
N THR A 404 17.50 -6.46 17.08
CA THR A 404 17.03 -7.61 17.87
C THR A 404 15.52 -7.79 17.75
N ALA A 405 14.75 -6.70 17.82
CA ALA A 405 13.30 -6.74 17.58
C ALA A 405 12.94 -7.12 16.14
N LEU A 406 13.66 -6.61 15.13
CA LEU A 406 13.38 -6.92 13.71
C LEU A 406 13.79 -8.34 13.28
N LEU A 407 14.74 -8.96 13.97
CA LEU A 407 15.24 -10.32 13.72
C LEU A 407 14.48 -11.37 14.52
N GLY A 408 14.08 -11.05 15.76
CA GLY A 408 13.56 -12.04 16.71
C GLY A 408 14.66 -12.87 17.39
N GLU A 409 15.92 -12.40 17.30
CA GLU A 409 17.12 -12.90 17.97
C GLU A 409 18.19 -11.78 18.00
N THR A 410 19.20 -11.90 18.85
CA THR A 410 20.28 -10.91 18.99
C THR A 410 21.27 -10.98 17.82
N PRO A 411 21.81 -9.84 17.32
CA PRO A 411 22.68 -9.81 16.13
C PRO A 411 24.11 -10.33 16.36
N ASP A 412 24.42 -10.82 17.56
CA ASP A 412 25.63 -11.55 17.94
C ASP A 412 25.34 -12.91 18.59
N GLY A 413 24.07 -13.32 18.69
CA GLY A 413 23.64 -14.55 19.35
C GLY A 413 23.79 -14.56 20.88
N ASP A 414 24.08 -13.43 21.52
CA ASP A 414 24.22 -13.33 22.98
C ASP A 414 22.86 -13.43 23.70
N TYR A 415 22.88 -13.91 24.94
CA TYR A 415 21.66 -14.18 25.73
C TYR A 415 21.14 -12.89 26.37
N ALA A 416 20.17 -12.25 25.70
CA ALA A 416 19.55 -11.04 26.20
C ALA A 416 18.82 -11.25 27.55
N VAL A 417 18.97 -10.27 28.44
CA VAL A 417 18.20 -10.14 29.69
C VAL A 417 17.66 -8.71 29.82
N ASP A 418 16.49 -8.57 30.45
CA ASP A 418 15.85 -7.27 30.68
C ASP A 418 16.43 -6.56 31.92
N ARG A 419 16.00 -5.31 32.16
CA ARG A 419 16.48 -4.46 33.28
C ARG A 419 16.40 -5.05 34.69
N ASN A 420 15.61 -6.12 34.86
CA ASN A 420 15.40 -6.80 36.13
C ASN A 420 16.21 -8.11 36.23
N GLY A 421 17.06 -8.42 35.24
CA GLY A 421 17.74 -9.70 35.10
C GLY A 421 16.81 -10.84 34.65
N ALA A 422 15.58 -10.53 34.20
CA ALA A 422 14.69 -11.52 33.63
C ALA A 422 15.20 -11.96 32.24
N PRO A 423 15.14 -13.25 31.87
CA PRO A 423 15.40 -13.69 30.50
C PRO A 423 14.54 -12.91 29.51
N TRP A 424 15.16 -12.42 28.44
CA TRP A 424 14.44 -11.74 27.37
C TRP A 424 13.35 -12.65 26.78
N THR A 425 12.20 -12.04 26.48
CA THR A 425 11.11 -12.69 25.73
C THR A 425 11.02 -12.05 24.37
N SER A 426 10.95 -12.88 23.32
CA SER A 426 11.02 -12.49 21.91
C SER A 426 9.85 -11.65 21.38
N ASN A 427 8.91 -11.28 22.24
CA ASN A 427 7.66 -10.64 21.84
C ASN A 427 7.77 -9.11 21.83
N ALA A 428 8.39 -8.58 20.78
CA ALA A 428 8.27 -7.18 20.39
C ALA A 428 6.93 -6.86 19.67
N ASP A 429 6.15 -7.89 19.28
CA ASP A 429 4.80 -7.77 18.72
C ASP A 429 3.83 -7.35 19.85
N PHE A 430 3.63 -6.04 20.00
CA PHE A 430 2.91 -5.45 21.14
C PHE A 430 1.41 -5.30 20.88
N ASP A 431 0.96 -5.31 19.62
CA ASP A 431 -0.47 -5.32 19.26
C ASP A 431 -1.04 -6.71 18.94
N GLY A 432 -0.18 -7.70 18.66
CA GLY A 432 -0.55 -9.10 18.38
C GLY A 432 -0.86 -9.39 16.92
N ASN A 433 -0.47 -8.54 15.96
CA ASN A 433 -0.79 -8.71 14.53
C ASN A 433 0.03 -9.81 13.82
N GLY A 434 1.09 -10.34 14.45
CA GLY A 434 1.99 -11.36 13.89
C GLY A 434 3.18 -10.77 13.13
N LYS A 435 3.54 -9.51 13.37
CA LYS A 435 4.66 -8.79 12.73
C LYS A 435 5.20 -7.70 13.64
N ILE A 436 6.47 -7.36 13.45
CA ILE A 436 7.13 -6.25 14.14
C ILE A 436 7.13 -5.01 13.24
N SER A 437 6.40 -3.97 13.66
CA SER A 437 6.40 -2.65 13.02
C SER A 437 7.63 -1.80 13.42
N VAL A 438 7.85 -0.68 12.73
CA VAL A 438 8.96 0.24 13.05
C VAL A 438 8.80 0.83 14.46
N PHE A 439 7.58 1.17 14.84
CA PHE A 439 7.26 1.67 16.18
C PHE A 439 7.52 0.63 17.26
N GLU A 440 7.11 -0.62 17.04
CA GLU A 440 7.35 -1.72 17.98
C GLU A 440 8.83 -2.04 18.16
N ALA A 441 9.61 -2.04 17.07
CA ALA A 441 11.06 -2.20 17.14
C ALA A 441 11.75 -1.06 17.93
N PHE A 442 11.32 0.19 17.74
CA PHE A 442 11.78 1.32 18.55
C PHE A 442 11.36 1.20 20.02
N MET A 443 10.10 0.88 20.30
CA MET A 443 9.58 0.79 21.67
C MET A 443 10.22 -0.37 22.44
N PHE A 444 10.53 -1.48 21.76
CA PHE A 444 11.38 -2.53 22.30
C PHE A 444 12.79 -1.99 22.59
N ALA A 445 13.44 -1.30 21.65
CA ALA A 445 14.77 -0.74 21.83
C ALA A 445 14.85 0.25 23.01
N ARG A 446 13.87 1.15 23.12
CA ARG A 446 13.72 2.10 24.23
C ARG A 446 13.37 1.43 25.56
N ARG A 447 12.69 0.27 25.55
CA ARG A 447 12.47 -0.54 26.77
C ARG A 447 13.77 -1.20 27.24
N MET A 448 14.63 -1.65 26.32
CA MET A 448 15.85 -2.40 26.63
C MET A 448 17.08 -1.51 26.87
N ASN A 449 17.16 -0.31 26.27
CA ASN A 449 18.19 0.67 26.57
C ASN A 449 18.04 1.17 28.02
N LEU A 450 19.02 0.85 28.87
CA LEU A 450 19.04 1.20 30.29
C LEU A 450 19.92 2.42 30.61
N LYS A 451 20.37 3.13 29.57
CA LYS A 451 21.43 4.15 29.66
C LYS A 451 20.87 5.56 29.39
N ASP A 452 21.64 6.57 29.79
CA ASP A 452 21.19 7.95 30.08
C ASP A 452 20.76 8.82 28.86
N GLY A 453 20.69 8.22 27.67
CA GLY A 453 20.50 8.91 26.39
C GLY A 453 19.10 9.49 26.17
N ILE A 454 18.06 8.81 26.67
CA ILE A 454 16.64 9.16 26.46
C ILE A 454 16.26 9.19 24.95
N PRO A 455 16.03 8.03 24.32
CA PRO A 455 15.64 7.92 22.90
C PRO A 455 14.35 8.69 22.57
N TRP A 456 14.36 9.47 21.49
CA TRP A 456 13.20 10.23 20.99
C TRP A 456 12.60 9.61 19.72
N TYR A 457 11.38 10.00 19.39
CA TYR A 457 10.57 9.47 18.28
C TYR A 457 9.68 10.56 17.69
N GLU A 458 9.36 10.43 16.41
CA GLU A 458 8.46 11.32 15.65
C GLU A 458 7.90 10.58 14.43
N ASP A 459 6.60 10.70 14.13
CA ASP A 459 5.97 10.18 12.90
C ASP A 459 4.64 10.86 12.46
N ASP A 460 4.17 11.91 13.15
CA ASP A 460 2.94 12.65 12.82
C ASP A 460 3.21 14.07 12.30
N GLY A 461 4.47 14.54 12.42
CA GLY A 461 4.96 15.80 11.92
C GLY A 461 4.50 17.02 12.73
N GLN A 462 4.07 16.86 13.98
CA GLN A 462 3.66 17.96 14.86
C GLN A 462 4.80 18.38 15.82
N PRO A 463 5.03 19.68 16.04
CA PRO A 463 5.97 20.16 17.06
C PRO A 463 5.64 19.62 18.46
N GLY A 464 6.69 19.27 19.22
CA GLY A 464 6.59 18.84 20.63
C GLY A 464 6.19 17.37 20.87
N CYS A 465 5.93 16.58 19.83
CA CYS A 465 5.79 15.12 19.94
C CYS A 465 7.16 14.45 19.85
N ILE A 466 7.76 14.17 21.01
CA ILE A 466 9.18 13.81 21.14
C ILE A 466 9.41 12.61 22.10
N THR A 467 8.42 12.25 22.96
CA THR A 467 8.62 11.20 23.98
C THR A 467 7.43 10.23 24.21
N VAL A 468 7.23 9.29 23.28
CA VAL A 468 6.37 8.10 23.48
C VAL A 468 6.60 7.45 24.87
N ASN A 469 5.55 7.34 25.69
CA ASN A 469 5.66 6.71 27.00
C ASN A 469 5.72 5.18 26.89
N VAL A 470 6.61 4.55 27.67
CA VAL A 470 7.10 3.16 27.48
C VAL A 470 6.03 2.05 27.59
N ASP A 471 4.78 2.36 27.94
CA ASP A 471 3.64 1.41 28.02
C ASP A 471 2.44 1.79 27.12
N THR A 472 2.61 2.69 26.14
CA THR A 472 1.51 3.06 25.21
C THR A 472 1.27 2.00 24.12
N ARG A 473 0.77 0.83 24.52
CA ARG A 473 0.11 -0.13 23.61
C ARG A 473 -1.14 0.44 22.92
N ASN A 474 -1.70 1.52 23.48
CA ASN A 474 -2.82 2.27 22.91
C ASN A 474 -2.32 3.49 22.13
N VAL A 475 -1.87 3.30 20.89
CA VAL A 475 -1.51 4.39 19.98
C VAL A 475 -2.77 4.98 19.34
N PRO A 476 -3.12 6.27 19.58
CA PRO A 476 -4.33 6.89 19.03
C PRO A 476 -4.26 7.07 17.50
N GLU A 477 -5.41 7.26 16.85
CA GLU A 477 -5.44 7.55 15.41
C GLU A 477 -4.92 8.98 15.12
N GLY A 478 -3.89 9.07 14.27
CA GLY A 478 -3.28 10.34 13.84
C GLY A 478 -2.48 11.06 14.94
N ARG A 479 -1.61 10.33 15.65
CA ARG A 479 -0.65 10.87 16.65
C ARG A 479 0.67 10.07 16.67
N GLU A 480 1.70 10.62 17.30
CA GLU A 480 2.99 9.99 17.63
C GLU A 480 2.89 8.46 17.86
N GLY A 481 3.52 7.70 16.96
CA GLY A 481 3.53 6.24 16.86
C GLY A 481 2.57 5.64 15.83
N TRP A 482 1.58 6.38 15.34
CA TRP A 482 0.47 5.82 14.53
C TRP A 482 0.90 5.35 13.14
N PHE A 483 1.79 6.07 12.48
CA PHE A 483 2.29 5.74 11.15
C PHE A 483 3.37 4.65 11.24
N GLY A 484 4.22 4.73 12.26
CA GLY A 484 5.21 3.73 12.65
C GLY A 484 4.61 2.38 12.99
N SER A 485 3.51 2.32 13.75
CA SER A 485 2.83 1.06 14.11
C SER A 485 2.10 0.39 12.93
N ARG A 486 2.09 1.04 11.76
CA ARG A 486 1.52 0.53 10.49
C ARG A 486 2.58 0.33 9.41
N THR A 487 3.84 0.64 9.72
CA THR A 487 4.98 0.58 8.81
C THR A 487 5.84 -0.64 9.13
N PHE A 488 6.21 -1.39 8.10
CA PHE A 488 6.99 -2.62 8.18
C PHE A 488 8.07 -2.59 7.08
N PHE A 489 9.27 -3.12 7.36
CA PHE A 489 10.35 -3.30 6.38
C PHE A 489 10.11 -4.52 5.50
#